data_AF-A0A5K0XPW5-F1
#
_entry.id   AF-A0A5K0XPW5-F1
#
_cell.length_a   1.000
_cell.length_b   1.000
_cell.length_c   1.000
_cell.angle_alpha   90.00
_cell.angle_beta   90.00
_cell.angle_gamma   90.00
#
_symmetry.space_group_name_H-M   'P 1'
#
loop_
_entity.id
_entity.type
_entity.pdbx_description
1 polymer ?
#
loop_
_entity_poly.entity_id
_entity_poly.type
_entity_poly.pdbx_seq_one_letter_code
_entity_poly.pdbx_strand_id
1 'polypeptide(L)'
;SRLPFAMGLGSTRLYSSDISQLPQITDSDVLQPFKDLMAASWDELPDAVVHDAKNALAKASNDKQGQEALANVFRAAEAVEQFGGTLVSLRMELDDISGVSGE
;
A
#
# COMPACT_ATOMS: atom_id res chain seq x y z
N SER A 1 -23.84 -44.65 38.05
CA SER A 1 -23.91 -43.44 37.21
C SER A 1 -22.51 -42.85 37.04
N ARG A 2 -21.84 -43.13 35.92
CA ARG A 2 -20.58 -42.48 35.54
C ARG A 2 -20.82 -41.76 34.21
N LEU A 3 -20.76 -40.44 34.21
CA LEU A 3 -20.75 -39.63 32.99
C LEU A 3 -19.34 -39.75 32.39
N PRO A 4 -19.19 -40.07 31.09
CA PRO A 4 -17.89 -40.05 30.45
C PRO A 4 -17.49 -38.58 30.24
N PHE A 5 -16.25 -38.27 30.59
CA PHE A 5 -15.60 -37.00 30.28
C PHE A 5 -15.71 -36.75 28.77
N ALA A 6 -16.50 -35.75 28.38
CA ALA A 6 -16.48 -35.22 27.03
C ALA A 6 -15.14 -34.50 26.84
N MET A 7 -14.22 -35.15 26.11
CA MET A 7 -13.01 -34.51 25.61
C MET A 7 -13.41 -33.23 24.88
N GLY A 8 -12.98 -32.09 25.41
CA GLY A 8 -13.10 -30.81 24.72
C GLY A 8 -12.44 -30.94 23.36
N LEU A 9 -13.27 -31.00 22.31
CA LEU A 9 -12.84 -30.92 20.92
C LEU A 9 -11.99 -29.67 20.80
N GLY A 10 -10.69 -29.90 20.57
CA GLY A 10 -9.70 -28.86 20.41
C GLY A 10 -10.23 -27.79 19.46
N SER A 11 -10.18 -26.55 19.90
CA SER A 11 -10.48 -25.39 19.07
C SER A 11 -9.72 -25.54 17.76
N THR A 12 -10.44 -25.84 16.68
CA THR A 12 -9.92 -25.70 15.34
C THR A 12 -9.53 -24.24 15.19
N ARG A 13 -8.23 -23.96 15.08
CA ARG A 13 -7.75 -22.63 14.71
C ARG A 13 -8.31 -22.35 13.33
N LEU A 14 -9.37 -21.54 13.27
CA LEU A 14 -9.86 -21.00 12.01
C LEU A 14 -8.80 -19.98 11.56
N TYR A 15 -7.91 -20.42 10.68
CA TYR A 15 -7.11 -19.48 9.92
C TYR A 15 -8.08 -18.76 8.98
N SER A 16 -8.23 -17.45 9.16
CA SER A 16 -8.86 -16.60 8.16
C SER A 16 -7.98 -16.67 6.91
N SER A 17 -8.34 -17.53 5.98
CA SER A 17 -7.73 -17.61 4.65
C SER A 17 -8.15 -16.46 3.74
N ASP A 18 -8.95 -15.50 4.24
CA ASP A 18 -9.44 -14.34 3.49
C ASP A 18 -8.58 -13.09 3.71
N ILE A 19 -7.25 -13.24 3.69
CA ILE A 19 -6.35 -12.08 3.57
C ILE A 19 -5.37 -12.35 2.44
N SER A 20 -5.85 -12.23 1.21
CA SER A 20 -5.19 -11.47 0.13
C SER A 20 -6.00 -11.61 -1.17
N GLN A 21 -7.09 -10.86 -1.31
CA GLN A 21 -7.62 -10.63 -2.66
C GLN A 21 -7.14 -9.26 -3.11
N LEU A 22 -5.85 -9.21 -3.49
CA LEU A 22 -5.41 -8.16 -4.41
C LEU A 22 -6.45 -8.12 -5.54
N PRO A 23 -6.83 -6.91 -6.00
CA PRO A 23 -7.86 -6.77 -7.00
C PRO A 23 -7.53 -7.65 -8.21
N GLN A 24 -8.53 -8.34 -8.74
CA GLN A 24 -8.33 -9.21 -9.90
C GLN A 24 -8.12 -8.33 -11.13
N ILE A 25 -6.86 -8.04 -11.43
CA ILE A 25 -6.47 -7.28 -12.62
C ILE A 25 -6.19 -8.28 -13.75
N THR A 26 -6.96 -8.15 -14.81
CA THR A 26 -6.91 -8.98 -16.02
C THR A 26 -6.09 -8.35 -17.13
N ASP A 27 -6.01 -7.01 -17.17
CA ASP A 27 -5.18 -6.30 -18.13
C ASP A 27 -3.72 -6.30 -17.68
N SER A 28 -2.85 -6.95 -18.46
CA SER A 28 -1.41 -7.00 -18.15
C SER A 28 -0.75 -5.62 -18.16
N ASP A 29 -1.26 -4.68 -18.95
CA ASP A 29 -0.73 -3.31 -19.03
C ASP A 29 -1.06 -2.50 -17.77
N VAL A 30 -2.07 -2.93 -17.01
CA VAL A 30 -2.44 -2.33 -15.71
C VAL A 30 -1.81 -3.11 -14.56
N LEU A 31 -1.73 -4.44 -14.69
CA LEU A 31 -1.21 -5.34 -13.66
C LEU A 31 0.27 -5.09 -13.38
N GLN A 32 1.09 -4.83 -14.41
CA GLN A 32 2.53 -4.61 -14.21
C GLN A 32 2.81 -3.33 -13.43
N PRO A 33 2.33 -2.15 -13.86
CA PRO A 33 2.49 -0.91 -13.08
C PRO A 33 1.90 -0.99 -11.68
N PHE A 34 0.78 -1.72 -11.51
CA PHE A 34 0.21 -1.97 -10.19
C PHE A 34 1.18 -2.75 -9.27
N LYS A 35 1.81 -3.81 -9.79
CA LYS A 35 2.80 -4.59 -9.04
C LYS A 35 4.06 -3.79 -8.74
N ASP A 36 4.57 -3.08 -9.73
CA ASP A 36 5.78 -2.27 -9.58
C ASP A 36 5.57 -1.17 -8.53
N LEU A 37 4.40 -0.53 -8.54
CA LEU A 37 4.03 0.46 -7.54
C LEU A 37 3.83 -0.12 -6.13
N MET A 38 3.23 -1.31 -6.02
CA MET A 38 3.10 -2.02 -4.74
C MET A 38 4.44 -2.54 -4.19
N ALA A 39 5.43 -2.75 -5.06
CA ALA A 39 6.77 -3.20 -4.69
C ALA A 39 7.73 -2.04 -4.40
N ALA A 40 7.44 -0.84 -4.88
CA ALA A 40 8.23 0.36 -4.65
C ALA A 40 8.13 0.84 -3.18
N SER A 41 9.19 1.49 -2.70
CA SER A 41 9.07 2.32 -1.49
C SER A 41 8.24 3.56 -1.82
N TRP A 42 7.35 3.96 -0.91
CA TRP A 42 6.55 5.19 -1.05
C TRP A 42 7.16 6.36 -0.28
N ASP A 43 8.32 6.17 0.36
CA ASP A 43 9.08 7.29 0.94
C ASP A 43 9.62 8.22 -0.15
N GLU A 44 10.01 7.65 -1.30
CA GLU A 44 10.42 8.34 -2.52
C GLU A 44 10.05 7.45 -3.72
N LEU A 45 9.12 7.90 -4.56
CA LEU A 45 8.61 7.10 -5.65
C LEU A 45 9.56 7.15 -6.86
N PRO A 46 9.97 6.00 -7.42
CA PRO A 46 10.81 6.00 -8.62
C PRO A 46 10.08 6.63 -9.81
N ASP A 47 10.71 7.59 -10.49
CA ASP A 47 10.15 8.27 -11.68
C ASP A 47 9.63 7.30 -12.74
N ALA A 48 10.33 6.19 -12.96
CA ALA A 48 9.92 5.16 -13.91
C ALA A 48 8.56 4.53 -13.54
N VAL A 49 8.38 4.20 -12.25
CA VAL A 49 7.14 3.60 -11.73
C VAL A 49 5.98 4.60 -11.83
N VAL A 50 6.23 5.87 -11.52
CA VAL A 50 5.25 6.96 -11.66
C VAL A 50 4.85 7.15 -13.13
N HIS A 51 5.83 7.15 -14.04
CA HIS A 51 5.59 7.29 -15.47
C HIS A 51 4.75 6.14 -16.01
N ASP A 52 5.11 4.90 -15.66
CA ASP A 52 4.41 3.70 -16.12
C ASP A 52 2.98 3.62 -15.56
N ALA A 53 2.78 3.98 -14.28
CA ALA A 53 1.45 4.08 -13.68
C ALA A 53 0.58 5.14 -14.39
N LYS A 54 1.12 6.34 -14.66
CA LYS A 54 0.40 7.40 -15.39
C LYS A 54 0.05 6.98 -16.82
N ASN A 55 0.97 6.32 -17.51
CA ASN A 55 0.74 5.82 -18.87
C ASN A 55 -0.36 4.76 -18.90
N ALA A 56 -0.34 3.82 -17.95
CA ALA A 56 -1.37 2.78 -17.84
C ALA A 56 -2.75 3.33 -17.45
N LEU A 57 -2.80 4.41 -16.66
CA LEU A 57 -4.04 5.12 -16.33
C LEU A 57 -4.57 5.97 -17.49
N ALA A 58 -3.68 6.49 -18.36
CA ALA A 58 -4.08 7.27 -19.53
C ALA A 58 -4.62 6.39 -20.67
N LYS A 59 -4.15 5.14 -20.77
CA LYS A 59 -4.63 4.18 -21.76
C LYS A 59 -6.04 3.72 -21.39
N ALA A 60 -6.93 3.59 -22.36
CA ALA A 60 -8.25 3.00 -22.10
C ALA A 60 -8.11 1.47 -21.95
N SER A 61 -8.61 0.91 -20.85
CA SER A 61 -8.70 -0.54 -20.63
C SER A 61 -10.16 -0.98 -20.49
N ASN A 62 -10.44 -2.22 -20.89
CA ASN A 62 -11.71 -2.87 -20.60
C ASN A 62 -11.80 -3.30 -19.13
N ASP A 63 -10.66 -3.39 -18.44
CA ASP A 63 -10.57 -3.72 -17.03
C ASP A 63 -10.66 -2.46 -16.15
N LYS A 64 -11.88 -1.94 -16.04
CA LYS A 64 -12.15 -0.74 -15.22
C LYS A 64 -11.80 -0.94 -13.75
N GLN A 65 -12.04 -2.14 -13.23
CA GLN A 65 -11.78 -2.43 -11.82
C GLN A 65 -10.27 -2.44 -11.54
N GLY A 66 -9.48 -3.00 -12.47
CA GLY A 66 -8.02 -2.93 -12.38
C GLY A 66 -7.48 -1.50 -12.52
N GLN A 67 -8.04 -0.70 -13.42
CA GLN A 67 -7.66 0.71 -13.54
C GLN A 67 -7.97 1.52 -12.28
N GLU A 68 -9.13 1.28 -11.68
CA GLU A 68 -9.52 1.92 -10.42
C GLU A 68 -8.58 1.49 -9.28
N ALA A 69 -8.23 0.21 -9.20
CA ALA A 69 -7.24 -0.28 -8.25
C ALA A 69 -5.88 0.41 -8.40
N LEU A 70 -5.36 0.48 -9.64
CA LEU A 70 -4.10 1.19 -9.92
C LEU A 70 -4.19 2.67 -9.55
N ALA A 71 -5.30 3.35 -9.88
CA ALA A 71 -5.50 4.75 -9.55
C ALA A 71 -5.53 4.99 -8.04
N ASN A 72 -6.16 4.10 -7.28
CA ASN A 72 -6.25 4.21 -5.83
C ASN A 72 -4.89 4.00 -5.15
N VAL A 73 -4.14 2.98 -5.56
CA VAL A 73 -2.79 2.74 -5.04
C VAL A 73 -1.87 3.91 -5.42
N PHE A 74 -1.95 4.40 -6.65
CA PHE A 74 -1.15 5.54 -7.12
C PHE A 74 -1.40 6.80 -6.30
N ARG A 75 -2.67 7.15 -6.06
CA ARG A 75 -3.01 8.29 -5.19
C ARG A 75 -2.54 8.11 -3.76
N ALA A 76 -2.62 6.89 -3.22
CA ALA A 76 -2.14 6.59 -1.87
C ALA A 76 -0.62 6.75 -1.79
N ALA A 77 0.11 6.25 -2.78
CA ALA A 77 1.55 6.38 -2.88
C ALA A 77 1.99 7.86 -2.95
N GLU A 78 1.39 8.66 -3.86
CA GLU A 78 1.69 10.09 -3.97
C GLU A 78 1.39 10.85 -2.66
N ALA A 79 0.29 10.50 -1.97
CA ALA A 79 -0.05 11.14 -0.70
C ALA A 79 0.96 10.82 0.41
N VAL A 80 1.48 9.59 0.44
CA VAL A 80 2.49 9.17 1.43
C VAL A 80 3.81 9.89 1.19
N GLU A 81 4.28 9.97 -0.05
CA GLU A 81 5.51 10.69 -0.41
C GLU A 81 5.42 12.18 -0.02
N GLN A 82 4.32 12.86 -0.36
CA GLN A 82 4.09 14.27 0.00
C GLN A 82 4.02 14.49 1.51
N PHE A 83 3.35 13.58 2.23
CA PHE A 83 3.28 13.66 3.68
C PHE A 83 4.64 13.41 4.34
N GLY A 84 5.42 12.47 3.82
CA GLY A 84 6.81 12.22 4.25
C GLY A 84 7.68 13.47 4.09
N GLY A 85 7.62 14.13 2.93
CA GLY A 85 8.30 15.42 2.71
C GLY A 85 7.87 16.51 3.70
N THR A 86 6.59 16.56 4.05
CA THR A 86 6.08 17.48 5.07
C THR A 86 6.69 17.22 6.45
N LEU A 87 6.82 15.95 6.85
CA LEU A 87 7.43 15.57 8.13
C LEU A 87 8.92 15.91 8.19
N VAL A 88 9.64 15.72 7.08
CA VAL A 88 11.06 16.11 6.98
C VAL A 88 11.21 17.62 7.14
N SER A 89 10.40 18.42 6.45
CA SER A 89 10.40 19.88 6.60
C SER A 89 10.10 20.33 8.04
N LEU A 90 9.06 19.76 8.66
CA LEU A 90 8.72 20.06 10.06
C LEU A 90 9.85 19.70 11.04
N ARG A 91 10.54 18.58 10.80
CA ARG A 91 11.70 18.19 11.58
C ARG A 91 12.83 19.21 11.46
N MET A 92 13.15 19.65 10.23
CA MET A 92 14.17 20.66 10.01
C MET A 92 13.84 21.97 10.72
N GLU A 93 12.59 22.44 10.66
CA GLU A 93 12.13 23.62 11.39
C GLU A 93 12.29 23.45 12.92
N LEU A 94 11.98 22.26 13.46
CA LEU A 94 12.15 21.98 14.89
C LEU A 94 13.61 21.94 15.32
N ASP A 95 14.48 21.35 14.50
CA ASP A 95 15.92 21.29 14.73
C ASP A 95 16.52 22.71 14.73
N ASP A 96 16.06 23.60 13.84
CA ASP A 96 16.46 25.01 13.80
C ASP A 96 16.02 25.77 15.07
N ILE A 97 14.79 25.56 15.55
CA ILE A 97 14.30 26.17 16.80
C ILE A 97 15.11 25.70 18.01
N SER A 98 15.48 24.41 18.03
CA SER A 98 16.20 23.79 19.14
C SER A 98 17.70 24.12 19.14
N GLY A 99 18.28 24.39 17.96
CA GLY A 99 19.69 24.74 17.77
C GLY A 99 20.10 26.12 18.28
N VAL A 100 19.14 27.00 18.63
CA VAL A 100 19.39 28.36 19.15
C VAL A 100 19.79 28.39 20.64
N SER A 101 19.82 27.26 21.35
CA SER A 101 20.22 27.21 22.78
C SER A 101 21.74 26.98 23.01
N GLY A 102 22.57 27.09 21.97
CA GLY A 102 23.98 26.69 21.97
C GLY A 102 25.02 27.82 22.04
N GLU A 103 24.66 29.02 22.49
CA GLU A 103 25.58 30.15 22.72
C GLU A 103 25.41 30.79 24.10
#